data_AF-A0A7Y7CIC0-F1
#
_entry.id   AF-A0A7Y7CIC0-F1
#
_cell.length_a   1.000
_cell.length_b   1.000
_cell.length_c   1.000
_cell.angle_alpha   90.00
_cell.angle_beta   90.00
_cell.angle_gamma   90.00
#
_symmetry.space_group_name_H-M   'P 1'
#
loop_
_entity.id
_entity.type
_entity.pdbx_description
1 polymer ?
#
loop_
_entity_poly.entity_id
_entity_poly.type
_entity_poly.pdbx_seq_one_letter_code
_entity_poly.pdbx_strand_id
1 'polypeptide(L)' 'EGFGNCSNTGACEVECPKGISLDNIARMNREYLSASIKGE' A
#
# COMPACT_ATOMS: atom_id res chain seq x y z
N GLU A 1 -5.93 10.24 -8.47
CA GLU A 1 -5.18 9.07 -8.99
C GLU A 1 -5.02 8.09 -7.83
N GLY A 2 -5.42 6.83 -8.00
CA GLY A 2 -5.29 5.81 -6.96
C GLY A 2 -3.88 5.21 -6.95
N PHE A 3 -3.48 4.57 -5.84
CA PHE A 3 -2.26 3.78 -5.80
C PHE A 3 -2.44 2.52 -6.65
N GLY A 4 -1.45 2.18 -7.48
CA GLY A 4 -1.45 0.95 -8.28
C GLY A 4 -1.34 -0.32 -7.43
N ASN A 5 -1.41 -1.48 -8.07
CA ASN A 5 -1.26 -2.77 -7.38
C ASN A 5 0.15 -2.98 -6.85
N CYS A 6 0.28 -3.65 -5.69
CA CYS A 6 1.56 -3.99 -5.11
C CYS A 6 2.15 -5.25 -5.75
N SER A 7 3.30 -5.13 -6.43
CA SER A 7 4.06 -6.27 -6.98
C SER A 7 5.23 -6.71 -6.09
N ASN A 8 5.42 -6.08 -4.92
CA ASN A 8 6.52 -6.33 -3.96
C ASN A 8 7.95 -6.14 -4.53
N THR A 9 8.13 -5.37 -5.61
CA THR A 9 9.45 -5.07 -6.19
C THR A 9 10.19 -3.91 -5.50
N GLY A 10 9.51 -3.13 -4.65
CA GLY A 10 10.10 -1.99 -3.95
C GLY A 10 10.13 -0.67 -4.73
N ALA A 11 9.75 -0.65 -6.01
CA ALA A 11 9.80 0.55 -6.85
C ALA A 11 8.99 1.73 -6.27
N CYS A 12 7.84 1.43 -5.66
CA CYS A 12 6.97 2.43 -5.06
C CYS A 12 7.62 3.23 -3.91
N GLU A 13 8.55 2.65 -3.14
CA GLU A 13 9.25 3.37 -2.07
C GLU A 13 10.29 4.34 -2.63
N VAL A 14 11.00 3.94 -3.69
CA VAL A 14 12.06 4.72 -4.33
C VAL A 14 11.48 5.88 -5.15
N GLU A 15 10.40 5.63 -5.89
CA GLU A 15 9.80 6.64 -6.78
C GLU A 15 8.84 7.58 -6.06
N CYS A 16 8.40 7.26 -4.83
CA CYS A 16 7.41 8.09 -4.14
C CYS A 16 8.02 9.45 -3.72
N PRO A 17 7.54 10.60 -4.23
CA PRO A 17 8.05 11.91 -3.86
C PRO A 17 7.72 12.31 -2.42
N LYS A 18 6.88 11.51 -1.74
CA LYS A 18 6.51 11.69 -0.32
C LYS A 18 7.29 10.77 0.62
N GLY A 19 8.18 9.92 0.10
CA GLY A 19 9.02 9.05 0.91
C GLY A 19 8.22 8.04 1.75
N ILE A 20 7.12 7.52 1.20
CA ILE A 20 6.33 6.50 1.91
C ILE A 20 7.11 5.19 1.94
N SER A 21 7.38 4.68 3.14
CA SER A 21 8.09 3.41 3.33
C SER A 21 7.23 2.18 2.98
N LEU A 22 7.88 1.08 2.61
CA LEU A 22 7.25 -0.22 2.36
C LEU A 22 6.48 -0.75 3.57
N ASP A 23 6.95 -0.49 4.80
CA ASP A 23 6.22 -0.86 6.03
C ASP A 23 4.84 -0.20 6.08
N ASN A 24 4.78 1.09 5.75
CA ASN A 24 3.52 1.84 5.74
C ASN A 24 2.58 1.33 4.63
N ILE A 25 3.12 0.99 3.46
CA ILE A 25 2.37 0.38 2.35
C ILE A 25 1.82 -1.00 2.74
N ALA A 26 2.63 -1.82 3.43
CA ALA A 26 2.22 -3.13 3.92
C ALA A 26 1.09 -3.01 4.95
N ARG A 27 1.19 -2.04 5.88
CA ARG A 27 0.12 -1.73 6.83
C ARG A 27 -1.17 -1.33 6.11
N MET A 28 -1.09 -0.37 5.17
CA MET A 28 -2.23 0.09 4.38
C MET A 28 -2.95 -1.05 3.65
N ASN A 29 -2.20 -1.94 3.00
CA ASN A 29 -2.78 -3.10 2.31
C ASN A 29 -3.51 -4.05 3.26
N ARG A 30 -2.96 -4.27 4.46
CA ARG A 30 -3.60 -5.11 5.49
C ARG A 30 -4.90 -4.47 6.00
N GLU A 31 -4.87 -3.17 6.26
CA GLU A 31 -6.06 -2.44 6.72
C GLU A 31 -7.15 -2.46 5.65
N TYR A 32 -6.80 -2.18 4.39
CA TYR A 32 -7.73 -2.25 3.27
C TYR A 32 -8.36 -3.65 3.14
N LEU A 33 -7.53 -4.70 3.11
CA LEU A 33 -8.02 -6.08 3.06
C LEU A 33 -8.94 -6.40 4.26
N SER A 34 -8.55 -5.98 5.47
CA SER A 34 -9.35 -6.21 6.67
C SER A 34 -10.71 -5.51 6.60
N ALA A 35 -10.75 -4.29 6.05
CA ALA A 35 -12.00 -3.55 5.85
C ALA A 35 -12.87 -4.22 4.78
N SER A 36 -12.27 -4.65 3.67
CA SER A 36 -13.00 -5.37 2.61
C SER A 36 -13.59 -6.70 3.07
N ILE A 37 -12.96 -7.39 4.02
CA ILE A 37 -13.47 -8.65 4.57
C ILE A 37 -14.48 -8.43 5.69
N LYS A 38 -14.34 -7.36 6.50
CA LYS A 38 -15.25 -7.10 7.62
C LYS A 38 -16.66 -6.70 7.17
N GLY A 39 -16.85 -6.32 5.91
CA GLY A 39 -18.13 -5.80 5.41
C GLY A 39 -18.44 -4.43 6.02
N GLU A 40 -19.04 -3.56 5.22
CA GLU A 40 -19.61 -2.29 5.71
C GLU A 40 -20.81 -2.52 6.63
#